data_AF-E9AFQ1-F1
#
_entry.id   AF-E9AFQ1-F1
#
_cell.length_a   1.000
_cell.length_b   1.000
_cell.length_c   1.000
_cell.angle_alpha   90.00
_cell.angle_beta   90.00
_cell.angle_gamma   90.00
#
_symmetry.space_group_name_H-M   'P 1'
#
loop_
_entity.id
_entity.type
_entity.pdbx_description
1 polymer ?
#
loop_
_entity_poly.entity_id
_entity_poly.type
_entity_poly.pdbx_seq_one_letter_code
_entity_poly.pdbx_strand_id
1 'polypeptide(L)'
;MPRVFARPCVTLSAFQMKPYSTMECGAERQTHDMLRHTVERLWHPFTQGHRGADLNIYRFRENLAGLCCPGNIFTCQVNGIVGGTRVLEDFFATLLSGFDIVHTSVEGSRGKPLSNPADICNYTGYYVLAHTRPFLGWKPSATSLRSTGPTSALPETTTRSNVQYEFNGATPETASRSAFLLNDFDGVEAAETTATVDSEPEASSKISTLVVPFTTYVEGLVDHSRLSHLVLRTPVMELLRTRPTCPEAVQKCLESREALKIFATLRRAGVKPELITATTLLSASKRDPAWMSALGIL
;
A
#
# COMPACT_ATOMS: atom_id res chain seq x y z
N MET A 1 13.58 -14.06 68.99
CA MET A 1 14.71 -13.59 68.16
C MET A 1 14.16 -12.81 66.97
N PRO A 2 14.52 -11.53 66.76
CA PRO A 2 14.00 -10.71 65.67
C PRO A 2 14.82 -10.91 64.39
N ARG A 3 14.13 -11.02 63.24
CA ARG A 3 14.78 -11.06 61.91
C ARG A 3 14.84 -9.65 61.34
N VAL A 4 16.06 -9.16 61.13
CA VAL A 4 16.35 -7.87 60.48
C VAL A 4 16.36 -8.07 58.97
N PHE A 5 15.49 -7.36 58.25
CA PHE A 5 15.48 -7.31 56.79
C PHE A 5 16.44 -6.20 56.31
N ALA A 6 17.55 -6.59 55.67
CA ALA A 6 18.43 -5.67 54.97
C ALA A 6 17.82 -5.32 53.60
N ARG A 7 17.62 -4.02 53.32
CA ARG A 7 17.21 -3.52 52.00
C ARG A 7 18.44 -3.40 51.09
N PRO A 8 18.39 -3.89 49.83
CA PRO A 8 19.48 -3.69 48.88
C PRO A 8 19.50 -2.23 48.41
N CYS A 9 20.67 -1.61 48.50
CA CYS A 9 20.97 -0.29 48.00
C CYS A 9 21.16 -0.38 46.47
N VAL A 10 20.31 0.29 45.69
CA VAL A 10 20.42 0.33 44.23
C VAL A 10 21.44 1.39 43.85
N THR A 11 22.61 0.96 43.36
CA THR A 11 23.64 1.84 42.82
C THR A 11 23.19 2.36 41.46
N LEU A 12 22.88 3.67 41.38
CA LEU A 12 22.64 4.37 40.12
C LEU A 12 23.95 4.44 39.33
N SER A 13 24.09 3.59 38.31
CA SER A 13 25.14 3.67 37.31
C SER A 13 24.93 4.93 36.47
N ALA A 14 25.87 5.88 36.55
CA ALA A 14 25.91 7.03 35.65
C ALA A 14 26.28 6.54 34.25
N PHE A 15 25.30 6.51 33.34
CA PHE A 15 25.53 6.21 31.93
C PHE A 15 26.46 7.28 31.33
N GLN A 16 27.65 6.86 30.89
CA GLN A 16 28.55 7.69 30.10
C GLN A 16 27.86 8.08 28.79
N MET A 17 27.45 9.34 28.67
CA MET A 17 27.06 9.93 27.40
C MET A 17 28.30 10.00 26.50
N LYS A 18 28.37 9.12 25.50
CA LYS A 18 29.35 9.27 24.41
C LYS A 18 28.98 10.52 23.62
N PRO A 19 29.91 11.47 23.42
CA PRO A 19 29.67 12.62 22.56
C PRO A 19 29.56 12.13 21.11
N TYR A 20 28.34 12.05 20.60
CA TYR A 20 28.09 11.79 19.18
C TYR A 20 28.58 12.99 18.36
N SER A 21 29.38 12.73 17.33
CA SER A 21 29.93 13.75 16.44
C SER A 21 28.81 14.39 15.64
N THR A 22 28.78 15.71 15.56
CA THR A 22 27.81 16.48 14.76
C THR A 22 27.79 16.11 13.28
N MET A 23 28.85 15.48 12.74
CA MET A 23 28.88 15.03 11.35
C MET A 23 28.03 13.77 11.08
N GLU A 24 27.85 12.88 12.06
CA GLU A 24 27.07 11.64 11.89
C GLU A 24 25.57 11.94 11.71
N CYS A 25 25.08 13.01 12.34
CA CYS A 25 23.68 13.41 12.28
C CYS A 25 23.21 13.81 10.86
N GLY A 26 24.12 14.28 9.99
CA GLY A 26 23.77 14.68 8.61
C GLY A 26 23.47 13.48 7.71
N ALA A 27 24.35 12.47 7.73
CA ALA A 27 24.23 11.28 6.90
C ALA A 27 23.01 10.42 7.29
N GLU A 28 22.71 10.33 8.59
CA GLU A 28 21.53 9.62 9.10
C GLU A 28 20.23 10.26 8.62
N ARG A 29 20.13 11.60 8.70
CA ARG A 29 18.95 12.33 8.19
C ARG A 29 18.74 12.13 6.70
N GLN A 30 19.81 12.23 5.91
CA GLN A 30 19.75 12.01 4.47
C GLN A 30 19.28 10.58 4.15
N THR A 31 19.82 9.58 4.86
CA THR A 31 19.43 8.18 4.69
C THR A 31 17.95 7.97 5.05
N HIS A 32 17.51 8.54 6.17
CA HIS A 32 16.12 8.49 6.59
C HIS A 32 15.16 9.11 5.56
N ASP A 33 15.50 10.29 5.02
CA ASP A 33 14.66 10.98 4.03
C ASP A 33 14.61 10.22 2.71
N MET A 34 15.73 9.62 2.29
CA MET A 34 15.79 8.73 1.13
C MET A 34 14.92 7.49 1.30
N LEU A 35 15.03 6.79 2.44
CA LEU A 35 14.23 5.60 2.73
C LEU A 35 12.74 5.93 2.81
N ARG A 36 12.38 7.05 3.44
CA ARG A 36 11.01 7.56 3.47
C ARG A 36 10.47 7.79 2.07
N HIS A 37 11.22 8.51 1.23
CA HIS A 37 10.82 8.79 -0.14
C HIS A 37 10.65 7.49 -0.95
N THR A 38 11.47 6.48 -0.65
CA THR A 38 11.35 5.15 -1.27
C THR A 38 10.06 4.45 -0.88
N VAL A 39 9.64 4.53 0.39
CA VAL A 39 8.34 4.02 0.85
C VAL A 39 7.18 4.80 0.20
N GLU A 40 7.26 6.12 0.13
CA GLU A 40 6.25 6.93 -0.56
C GLU A 40 6.14 6.56 -2.05
N ARG A 41 7.27 6.34 -2.73
CA ARG A 41 7.31 5.86 -4.13
C ARG A 41 6.74 4.46 -4.30
N LEU A 42 6.85 3.58 -3.32
CA LEU A 42 6.21 2.26 -3.37
C LEU A 42 4.68 2.37 -3.49
N TRP A 43 4.09 3.31 -2.75
CA TRP A 43 2.65 3.55 -2.73
C TRP A 43 2.16 4.46 -3.87
N HIS A 44 3.05 5.27 -4.44
CA HIS A 44 2.72 6.26 -5.47
C HIS A 44 1.87 5.75 -6.64
N PRO A 45 2.11 4.56 -7.23
CA PRO A 45 1.26 4.01 -8.28
C PRO A 45 -0.25 4.02 -7.96
N PHE A 46 -0.61 3.76 -6.71
CA PHE A 46 -2.00 3.67 -6.25
C PHE A 46 -2.64 5.05 -6.01
N THR A 47 -1.84 6.11 -5.96
CA THR A 47 -2.32 7.48 -5.75
C THR A 47 -2.67 8.23 -7.05
N GLN A 48 -2.37 7.62 -8.21
CA GLN A 48 -2.55 8.25 -9.53
C GLN A 48 -4.00 8.22 -10.04
N GLY A 49 -4.97 7.79 -9.22
CA GLY A 49 -6.38 7.71 -9.60
C GLY A 49 -6.73 6.54 -10.53
N HIS A 50 -5.75 5.69 -10.87
CA HIS A 50 -5.98 4.44 -11.55
C HIS A 50 -6.88 3.51 -10.73
N ARG A 51 -7.72 2.73 -11.42
CA ARG A 51 -8.64 1.77 -10.81
C ARG A 51 -8.62 0.47 -11.59
N GLY A 52 -8.83 -0.63 -10.89
CA GLY A 52 -8.88 -1.95 -11.50
C GLY A 52 -8.00 -2.98 -10.77
N ALA A 53 -8.17 -4.23 -11.18
CA ALA A 53 -7.53 -5.39 -10.57
C ALA A 53 -6.18 -5.79 -11.21
N ASP A 54 -5.80 -5.17 -12.33
CA ASP A 54 -4.55 -5.46 -13.01
C ASP A 54 -3.44 -4.51 -12.55
N LEU A 55 -2.35 -5.08 -12.04
CA LEU A 55 -1.16 -4.36 -11.59
C LEU A 55 -0.44 -3.61 -12.73
N ASN A 56 -0.61 -4.04 -13.98
CA ASN A 56 0.00 -3.37 -15.13
C ASN A 56 -0.55 -1.96 -15.33
N ILE A 57 -1.82 -1.72 -15.00
CA ILE A 57 -2.45 -0.38 -15.07
C ILE A 57 -1.72 0.61 -14.16
N TYR A 58 -1.20 0.12 -13.04
CA TYR A 58 -0.44 0.91 -12.07
C TYR A 58 1.06 0.99 -12.41
N ARG A 59 1.53 0.29 -13.45
CA ARG A 59 2.97 0.13 -13.73
C ARG A 59 3.76 -0.32 -12.50
N PHE A 60 3.13 -1.20 -11.69
CA PHE A 60 3.64 -1.55 -10.37
C PHE A 60 4.98 -2.27 -10.47
N ARG A 61 5.15 -3.14 -11.47
CA ARG A 61 6.37 -3.91 -11.69
C ARG A 61 7.54 -3.01 -12.08
N GLU A 62 7.31 -2.07 -12.99
CA GLU A 62 8.32 -1.11 -13.43
C GLU A 62 8.72 -0.20 -12.27
N ASN A 63 7.75 0.28 -11.50
CA ASN A 63 8.02 1.08 -10.31
C ASN A 63 8.84 0.29 -9.28
N LEU A 64 8.43 -0.94 -8.96
CA LEU A 64 9.14 -1.80 -8.00
C LEU A 64 10.57 -2.12 -8.46
N ALA A 65 10.76 -2.43 -9.74
CA ALA A 65 12.09 -2.66 -10.32
C ALA A 65 13.00 -1.41 -10.24
N GLY A 66 12.42 -0.21 -10.27
CA GLY A 66 13.13 1.05 -10.04
C GLY A 66 13.55 1.29 -8.59
N LEU A 67 12.85 0.70 -7.62
CA LEU A 67 13.12 0.83 -6.19
C LEU A 67 14.07 -0.25 -5.66
N CYS A 68 14.02 -1.45 -6.22
CA CYS A 68 14.79 -2.59 -5.75
C CYS A 68 16.23 -2.59 -6.30
N CYS A 69 17.15 -3.20 -5.55
CA CYS A 69 18.47 -3.54 -6.07
C CYS A 69 18.32 -4.50 -7.26
N PRO A 70 19.07 -4.28 -8.37
CA PRO A 70 19.06 -5.22 -9.47
C PRO A 70 19.63 -6.57 -9.03
N GLY A 71 19.18 -7.65 -9.67
CA GLY A 71 19.59 -9.02 -9.37
C GLY A 71 18.76 -9.69 -8.25
N ASN A 72 19.26 -10.82 -7.75
CA ASN A 72 18.54 -11.66 -6.78
C ASN A 72 18.79 -11.27 -5.31
N ILE A 73 19.23 -10.04 -5.06
CA ILE A 73 19.60 -9.56 -3.72
C ILE A 73 18.38 -9.04 -2.96
N PHE A 74 17.36 -8.58 -3.67
CA PHE A 74 16.16 -8.04 -3.05
C PHE A 74 15.33 -9.14 -2.38
N THR A 75 15.05 -8.95 -1.10
CA THR A 75 14.18 -9.82 -0.32
C THR A 75 12.97 -9.04 0.18
N CYS A 76 11.81 -9.68 0.16
CA CYS A 76 10.56 -9.07 0.60
C CYS A 76 9.80 -10.02 1.51
N GLN A 77 9.19 -9.46 2.55
CA GLN A 77 8.30 -10.16 3.45
C GLN A 77 6.97 -9.41 3.56
N VAL A 78 5.86 -10.11 3.37
CA VAL A 78 4.52 -9.54 3.59
C VAL A 78 3.83 -10.36 4.66
N ASN A 79 3.49 -9.74 5.80
CA ASN A 79 2.78 -10.40 6.92
C ASN A 79 3.41 -11.73 7.36
N GLY A 80 4.74 -11.84 7.41
CA GLY A 80 5.41 -13.09 7.79
C GLY A 80 5.82 -13.99 6.63
N ILE A 81 5.27 -13.78 5.43
CA ILE A 81 5.57 -14.61 4.26
C ILE A 81 6.79 -14.05 3.55
N VAL A 82 7.89 -14.80 3.52
CA VAL A 82 9.15 -14.43 2.86
C VAL A 82 9.15 -14.89 1.40
N GLY A 83 9.71 -14.07 0.52
CA GLY A 83 10.03 -14.46 -0.85
C GLY A 83 10.84 -13.40 -1.57
N GLY A 84 10.17 -12.46 -2.23
CA GLY A 84 10.78 -11.42 -3.06
C GLY A 84 9.68 -10.55 -3.67
N THR A 85 9.94 -9.93 -4.83
CA THR A 85 8.95 -9.07 -5.52
C THR A 85 7.60 -9.74 -5.72
N ARG A 86 7.60 -11.05 -6.05
CA ARG A 86 6.39 -11.85 -6.27
C ARG A 86 5.44 -11.88 -5.09
N VAL A 87 5.94 -11.91 -3.84
CA VAL A 87 5.06 -11.93 -2.65
C VAL A 87 4.29 -10.61 -2.52
N LEU A 88 4.96 -9.50 -2.85
CA LEU A 88 4.35 -8.18 -2.84
C LEU A 88 3.34 -8.02 -3.99
N GLU A 89 3.68 -8.51 -5.19
CA GLU A 89 2.75 -8.57 -6.33
C GLU A 89 1.52 -9.42 -6.01
N ASP A 90 1.69 -10.63 -5.49
CA ASP A 90 0.59 -11.53 -5.13
C ASP A 90 -0.32 -10.88 -4.07
N PHE A 91 0.27 -10.17 -3.10
CA PHE A 91 -0.48 -9.41 -2.10
C PHE A 91 -1.34 -8.31 -2.74
N PHE A 92 -0.75 -7.42 -3.54
CA PHE A 92 -1.51 -6.33 -4.17
C PHE A 92 -2.49 -6.83 -5.22
N ALA A 93 -2.15 -7.86 -5.99
CA ALA A 93 -3.07 -8.49 -6.94
C ALA A 93 -4.29 -9.08 -6.22
N THR A 94 -4.09 -9.69 -5.04
CA THR A 94 -5.18 -10.18 -4.20
C THR A 94 -6.06 -9.05 -3.69
N LEU A 95 -5.44 -7.98 -3.18
CA LEU A 95 -6.17 -6.83 -2.67
C LEU A 95 -6.98 -6.11 -3.76
N LEU A 96 -6.34 -5.82 -4.90
CA LEU A 96 -6.91 -5.08 -6.01
C LEU A 96 -7.99 -5.86 -6.76
N SER A 97 -8.05 -7.18 -6.58
CA SER A 97 -9.11 -8.01 -7.13
C SER A 97 -10.51 -7.60 -6.65
N GLY A 98 -10.62 -7.07 -5.43
CA GLY A 98 -11.89 -6.61 -4.85
C GLY A 98 -11.96 -5.11 -4.59
N PHE A 99 -10.81 -4.49 -4.34
CA PHE A 99 -10.75 -3.17 -3.72
C PHE A 99 -9.90 -2.22 -4.55
N ASP A 100 -10.26 -0.94 -4.58
CA ASP A 100 -9.36 0.12 -5.05
C ASP A 100 -8.69 0.79 -3.85
N ILE A 101 -7.40 1.05 -3.94
CA ILE A 101 -6.69 1.88 -2.98
C ILE A 101 -6.97 3.34 -3.39
N VAL A 102 -7.79 4.05 -2.63
CA VAL A 102 -8.22 5.42 -2.97
C VAL A 102 -7.34 6.50 -2.35
N HIS A 103 -6.64 6.16 -1.27
CA HIS A 103 -5.77 7.08 -0.56
C HIS A 103 -4.68 6.29 0.16
N THR A 104 -3.49 6.86 0.25
CA THR A 104 -2.37 6.33 1.02
C THR A 104 -1.69 7.48 1.73
N SER A 105 -1.37 7.30 3.01
CA SER A 105 -0.58 8.23 3.79
C SER A 105 0.55 7.47 4.45
N VAL A 106 1.78 7.95 4.22
CA VAL A 106 2.98 7.47 4.92
C VAL A 106 3.28 8.47 6.02
N GLU A 107 3.08 8.04 7.26
CA GLU A 107 3.42 8.82 8.43
C GLU A 107 4.93 8.68 8.68
N GLY A 108 5.67 9.75 8.43
CA GLY A 108 7.05 9.83 8.90
C GLY A 108 7.05 9.99 10.42
N SER A 109 8.06 9.43 11.10
CA SER A 109 8.36 9.66 12.52
C SER A 109 8.83 11.10 12.82
N ARG A 110 8.33 12.10 12.07
CA ARG A 110 8.68 13.51 12.25
C ARG A 110 8.25 13.96 13.65
N GLY A 111 9.22 14.02 14.56
CA GLY A 111 9.06 14.66 15.87
C GLY A 111 9.22 13.75 17.08
N LYS A 112 9.34 12.42 16.90
CA LYS A 112 9.84 11.58 17.99
C LYS A 112 11.36 11.55 17.88
N PRO A 113 12.11 12.01 18.90
CA PRO A 113 13.55 11.83 18.90
C PRO A 113 13.83 10.34 18.69
N LEU A 114 14.67 10.02 17.70
CA LEU A 114 15.08 8.65 17.37
C LEU A 114 15.84 8.08 18.57
N SER A 115 15.12 7.59 19.56
CA SER A 115 15.70 6.98 20.75
C SER A 115 16.36 5.65 20.43
N ASN A 116 16.01 5.03 19.30
CA ASN A 116 16.56 3.77 18.85
C ASN A 116 16.97 3.89 17.35
N PRO A 117 18.23 3.60 16.99
CA PRO A 117 18.65 3.57 15.58
C PRO A 117 17.83 2.59 14.72
N ALA A 118 17.23 1.56 15.33
CA ALA A 118 16.32 0.66 14.62
C ALA A 118 15.03 1.36 14.12
N ASP A 119 14.66 2.51 14.68
CA ASP A 119 13.46 3.26 14.27
C ASP A 119 13.65 3.99 12.94
N ILE A 120 14.89 4.18 12.46
CA ILE A 120 15.20 4.88 11.21
C ILE A 120 14.62 4.16 9.99
N CYS A 121 14.54 2.83 10.06
CA CYS A 121 14.09 1.98 8.97
C CYS A 121 12.59 1.64 9.05
N ASN A 122 11.89 2.06 10.11
CA ASN A 122 10.50 1.69 10.38
C ASN A 122 9.56 2.85 10.07
N TYR A 123 8.71 2.65 9.07
CA TYR A 123 7.68 3.60 8.66
C TYR A 123 6.29 3.07 9.02
N THR A 124 5.40 3.96 9.39
CA THR A 124 3.99 3.65 9.65
C THR A 124 3.11 4.45 8.70
N GLY A 125 1.87 4.05 8.56
CA GLY A 125 0.92 4.79 7.76
C GLY A 125 -0.41 4.08 7.66
N TYR A 126 -1.23 4.55 6.75
CA TYR A 126 -2.50 3.90 6.42
C TYR A 126 -2.81 4.04 4.93
N TYR A 127 -3.59 3.11 4.42
CA TYR A 127 -4.24 3.24 3.12
C TYR A 127 -5.73 3.03 3.26
N VAL A 128 -6.49 3.61 2.34
CA VAL A 128 -7.95 3.54 2.34
C VAL A 128 -8.36 2.67 1.15
N LEU A 129 -9.12 1.63 1.45
CA LEU A 129 -9.71 0.74 0.46
C LEU A 129 -11.14 1.10 0.20
N ALA A 130 -11.54 1.17 -1.05
CA ALA A 130 -12.93 1.20 -1.49
C ALA A 130 -13.31 -0.17 -2.05
N HIS A 131 -14.41 -0.75 -1.58
CA HIS A 131 -14.93 -2.00 -2.15
C HIS A 131 -15.70 -1.67 -3.42
N THR A 132 -15.06 -1.86 -4.59
CA THR A 132 -15.59 -1.42 -5.88
C THR A 132 -15.95 -2.56 -6.82
N ARG A 133 -15.48 -3.79 -6.54
CA ARG A 133 -15.66 -4.96 -7.40
C ARG A 133 -16.05 -6.20 -6.58
N PRO A 134 -16.71 -7.20 -7.18
CA PRO A 134 -16.93 -8.48 -6.52
C PRO A 134 -15.60 -9.12 -6.10
N PHE A 135 -15.50 -9.49 -4.83
CA PHE A 135 -14.32 -10.12 -4.26
C PHE A 135 -14.67 -11.49 -3.70
N LEU A 136 -14.21 -12.57 -4.32
CA LEU A 136 -14.50 -13.93 -3.86
C LEU A 136 -16.01 -14.26 -3.79
N GLY A 137 -16.82 -13.56 -4.59
CA GLY A 137 -18.29 -13.63 -4.56
C GLY A 137 -18.95 -12.61 -3.62
N TRP A 138 -18.19 -11.90 -2.78
CA TRP A 138 -18.69 -10.78 -1.99
C TRP A 138 -18.89 -9.57 -2.88
N LYS A 139 -20.14 -9.10 -3.01
CA LYS A 139 -20.48 -7.94 -3.84
C LYS A 139 -20.34 -6.62 -3.07
N PRO A 140 -19.93 -5.53 -3.72
CA PRO A 140 -19.94 -4.19 -3.11
C PRO A 140 -21.38 -3.80 -2.77
N SER A 141 -21.60 -3.42 -1.52
CA SER A 141 -22.90 -2.94 -1.06
C SER A 141 -22.95 -1.42 -1.16
N ALA A 142 -23.93 -0.87 -1.88
CA ALA A 142 -24.10 0.58 -2.01
C ALA A 142 -24.47 1.27 -0.67
N THR A 143 -24.98 0.49 0.30
CA THR A 143 -25.68 1.05 1.47
C THR A 143 -25.14 0.55 2.82
N SER A 144 -24.32 -0.50 2.83
CA SER A 144 -23.92 -1.16 4.06
C SER A 144 -22.43 -0.98 4.25
N LEU A 145 -22.07 -0.05 5.14
CA LEU A 145 -20.83 0.02 5.95
C LEU A 145 -20.62 1.46 6.44
N ARG A 146 -21.53 1.95 7.27
CA ARG A 146 -21.16 2.95 8.28
C ARG A 146 -20.46 2.19 9.39
N SER A 147 -19.13 2.29 9.47
CA SER A 147 -18.42 1.83 10.66
C SER A 147 -18.85 2.74 11.81
N THR A 148 -19.56 2.19 12.80
CA THR A 148 -19.80 2.85 14.08
C THR A 148 -18.50 2.80 14.89
N GLY A 149 -17.52 3.59 14.48
CA GLY A 149 -16.32 3.89 15.26
C GLY A 149 -16.40 5.31 15.82
N PRO A 150 -15.86 5.57 17.02
CA PRO A 150 -15.98 6.85 17.69
C PRO A 150 -15.34 7.94 16.85
N THR A 151 -15.94 9.12 16.85
CA THR A 151 -15.44 10.36 16.26
C THR A 151 -14.05 10.68 16.78
N SER A 152 -13.02 10.06 16.23
CA SER A 152 -11.66 10.53 16.30
C SER A 152 -11.51 11.51 15.15
N ALA A 153 -11.38 12.79 15.50
CA ALA A 153 -11.19 13.89 14.57
C ALA A 153 -10.14 13.52 13.51
N LEU A 154 -10.57 13.44 12.26
CA LEU A 154 -9.67 13.55 11.13
C LEU A 154 -8.96 14.91 11.28
N PRO A 155 -7.62 15.00 11.27
CA PRO A 155 -6.98 16.28 11.15
C PRO A 155 -7.29 16.80 9.75
N GLU A 156 -8.04 17.90 9.67
CA GLU A 156 -8.19 18.69 8.46
C GLU A 156 -6.80 19.18 8.05
N THR A 157 -6.16 18.48 7.11
CA THR A 157 -4.94 18.96 6.47
C THR A 157 -5.31 20.16 5.62
N THR A 158 -5.24 21.35 6.22
CA THR A 158 -5.29 22.61 5.50
C THR A 158 -4.04 22.69 4.63
N THR A 159 -4.18 22.35 3.35
CA THR A 159 -3.15 22.61 2.33
C THR A 159 -3.08 24.11 2.10
N ARG A 160 -2.17 24.79 2.81
CA ARG A 160 -1.74 26.15 2.49
C ARG A 160 -0.22 26.20 2.55
N SER A 161 0.42 26.11 1.38
CA SER A 161 1.82 26.51 1.21
C SER A 161 2.06 26.81 -0.26
N ASN A 162 1.77 28.05 -0.63
CA ASN A 162 2.36 28.71 -1.78
C ASN A 162 3.82 29.02 -1.40
N VAL A 163 4.76 28.22 -1.89
CA VAL A 163 6.17 28.62 -1.92
C VAL A 163 6.62 28.51 -3.36
N GLN A 164 6.64 29.68 -3.99
CA GLN A 164 7.16 29.91 -5.33
C GLN A 164 8.68 29.88 -5.22
N TYR A 165 9.31 28.81 -5.71
CA TYR A 165 10.75 28.78 -5.92
C TYR A 165 11.04 29.20 -7.36
N GLU A 166 11.56 30.42 -7.52
CA GLU A 166 12.23 30.84 -8.75
C GLU A 166 13.56 30.08 -8.87
N PHE A 167 13.68 29.27 -9.92
CA PHE A 167 14.91 28.59 -10.30
C PHE A 167 15.43 29.24 -11.58
N ASN A 168 16.53 29.99 -11.46
CA ASN A 168 17.23 30.62 -12.58
C ASN A 168 18.29 29.67 -13.17
N GLY A 169 18.09 29.34 -14.45
CA GLY A 169 19.12 29.29 -15.49
C GLY A 169 20.18 28.18 -15.46
N ALA A 170 20.09 27.25 -16.40
CA ALA A 170 21.12 27.01 -17.43
C ALA A 170 20.66 25.92 -18.42
N THR A 171 20.53 26.29 -19.69
CA THR A 171 20.42 25.40 -20.87
C THR A 171 21.73 24.66 -21.13
N PRO A 172 21.70 23.49 -21.80
CA PRO A 172 21.96 23.53 -23.24
C PRO A 172 21.05 22.65 -24.10
N GLU A 173 20.97 23.10 -25.35
CA GLU A 173 20.34 22.52 -26.54
C GLU A 173 20.89 21.12 -26.87
N THR A 174 20.05 20.21 -27.37
CA THR A 174 20.00 19.85 -28.82
C THR A 174 18.99 18.72 -29.12
N ALA A 175 18.13 19.02 -30.10
CA ALA A 175 17.57 18.16 -31.14
C ALA A 175 17.12 16.72 -30.84
N SER A 176 15.82 16.45 -31.04
CA SER A 176 15.40 15.61 -32.16
C SER A 176 13.91 15.75 -32.49
N ARG A 177 13.68 15.91 -33.79
CA ARG A 177 12.41 16.03 -34.50
C ARG A 177 11.62 14.73 -34.46
N SER A 178 10.31 14.84 -34.33
CA SER A 178 9.36 13.94 -35.00
C SER A 178 8.01 14.65 -35.14
N ALA A 179 7.64 14.90 -36.39
CA ALA A 179 6.42 15.57 -36.79
C ALA A 179 5.36 14.51 -37.13
N PHE A 180 4.15 14.69 -36.59
CA PHE A 180 2.92 14.24 -37.24
C PHE A 180 1.89 15.35 -37.07
N LEU A 181 1.52 15.94 -38.20
CA LEU A 181 0.42 16.87 -38.37
C LEU A 181 -0.78 16.13 -38.98
N LEU A 182 -1.93 16.78 -38.81
CA LEU A 182 -3.23 16.62 -39.50
C LEU A 182 -4.23 15.67 -38.84
N ASN A 183 -5.26 16.23 -38.21
CA ASN A 183 -6.46 16.59 -39.00
C ASN A 183 -7.35 17.63 -38.32
N ASP A 184 -7.89 18.46 -39.19
CA ASP A 184 -8.83 19.57 -39.05
C ASP A 184 -10.13 19.23 -38.30
N PHE A 185 -10.64 20.22 -37.57
CA PHE A 185 -12.01 20.28 -37.08
C PHE A 185 -12.60 21.66 -37.43
N ASP A 186 -13.38 21.71 -38.50
CA ASP A 186 -14.50 22.64 -38.69
C ASP A 186 -15.76 21.83 -38.31
N GLY A 187 -16.75 22.30 -37.54
CA GLY A 187 -17.30 23.64 -37.43
C GLY A 187 -18.75 23.59 -37.95
N VAL A 188 -19.73 23.18 -37.14
CA VAL A 188 -21.17 23.35 -37.46
C VAL A 188 -22.03 23.52 -36.20
N GLU A 189 -22.67 24.70 -36.18
CA GLU A 189 -23.99 25.14 -35.69
C GLU A 189 -24.54 24.81 -34.29
N ALA A 190 -25.03 25.90 -33.71
CA ALA A 190 -25.85 26.03 -32.53
C ALA A 190 -27.29 25.55 -32.77
N ALA A 191 -27.82 24.84 -31.78
CA ALA A 191 -29.26 24.76 -31.53
C ALA A 191 -29.50 24.98 -30.04
N GLU A 192 -30.11 26.12 -29.71
CA GLU A 192 -30.67 26.42 -28.40
C GLU A 192 -31.90 25.52 -28.17
N THR A 193 -31.82 24.65 -27.17
CA THR A 193 -32.99 24.01 -26.59
C THR A 193 -32.95 24.23 -25.09
N THR A 194 -33.75 25.20 -24.64
CA THR A 194 -34.09 25.43 -23.23
C THR A 194 -34.86 24.23 -22.70
N ALA A 195 -34.18 23.35 -21.96
CA ALA A 195 -34.80 22.31 -21.15
C ALA A 195 -34.79 22.74 -19.68
N THR A 196 -35.98 22.78 -19.09
CA THR A 196 -36.24 22.91 -17.66
C THR A 196 -35.50 21.84 -16.86
N VAL A 197 -34.55 22.27 -16.04
CA VAL A 197 -33.76 21.45 -15.12
C VAL A 197 -34.57 21.21 -13.85
N ASP A 198 -35.26 20.06 -13.81
CA ASP A 198 -35.71 19.48 -12.55
C ASP A 198 -34.49 18.86 -11.85
N SER A 199 -33.93 19.61 -10.91
CA SER A 199 -32.81 19.21 -10.07
C SER A 199 -33.23 18.10 -9.11
N GLU A 200 -33.17 16.83 -9.55
CA GLU A 200 -33.15 15.71 -8.62
C GLU A 200 -31.89 15.80 -7.73
N PRO A 201 -32.03 15.71 -6.39
CA PRO A 201 -30.87 15.69 -5.51
C PRO A 201 -30.11 14.38 -5.73
N GLU A 202 -28.98 14.45 -6.44
CA GLU A 202 -28.03 13.35 -6.60
C GLU A 202 -27.73 12.73 -5.24
N ALA A 203 -28.38 11.60 -4.95
CA ALA A 203 -28.13 10.80 -3.77
C ALA A 203 -26.73 10.20 -3.90
N SER A 204 -25.72 10.97 -3.48
CA SER A 204 -24.31 10.57 -3.40
C SER A 204 -24.23 9.26 -2.62
N SER A 205 -24.19 8.15 -3.36
CA SER A 205 -24.06 6.81 -2.82
C SER A 205 -22.66 6.71 -2.24
N LYS A 206 -22.54 6.93 -0.93
CA LYS A 206 -21.25 6.89 -0.22
C LYS A 206 -20.65 5.50 -0.37
N ILE A 207 -19.64 5.39 -1.22
CA ILE A 207 -18.85 4.17 -1.41
C ILE A 207 -18.25 3.78 -0.06
N SER A 208 -18.44 2.52 0.34
CA SER A 208 -17.85 2.03 1.57
C SER A 208 -16.33 2.02 1.49
N THR A 209 -15.71 2.68 2.46
CA THR A 209 -14.26 2.66 2.64
C THR A 209 -13.83 1.85 3.86
N LEU A 210 -12.58 1.40 3.87
CA LEU A 210 -11.87 0.77 4.98
C LEU A 210 -10.51 1.44 5.12
N VAL A 211 -10.25 2.03 6.28
CA VAL A 211 -8.91 2.53 6.62
C VAL A 211 -8.10 1.36 7.17
N VAL A 212 -6.94 1.13 6.58
CA VAL A 212 -6.07 0.00 6.91
C VAL A 212 -4.71 0.52 7.33
N PRO A 213 -4.30 0.35 8.59
CA PRO A 213 -2.96 0.71 9.02
C PRO A 213 -1.93 -0.24 8.39
N PHE A 214 -0.71 0.24 8.24
CA PHE A 214 0.42 -0.59 7.89
C PHE A 214 1.69 -0.13 8.60
N THR A 215 2.63 -1.04 8.70
CA THR A 215 4.03 -0.73 9.00
C THR A 215 4.92 -1.27 7.89
N THR A 216 5.96 -0.53 7.56
CA THR A 216 6.93 -0.91 6.54
C THR A 216 8.32 -0.74 7.10
N TYR A 217 9.05 -1.84 7.18
CA TYR A 217 10.48 -1.82 7.44
C TYR A 217 11.23 -1.87 6.11
N VAL A 218 12.21 -1.00 5.92
CA VAL A 218 13.04 -0.97 4.72
C VAL A 218 14.51 -0.92 5.07
N GLU A 219 15.29 -1.72 4.36
CA GLU A 219 16.75 -1.59 4.33
C GLU A 219 17.17 -1.28 2.89
N GLY A 220 18.14 -0.40 2.75
CA GLY A 220 18.65 0.00 1.44
C GLY A 220 20.16 0.17 1.46
N LEU A 221 20.74 0.07 0.26
CA LEU A 221 22.13 0.43 0.02
C LEU A 221 22.22 1.95 -0.19
N VAL A 222 22.97 2.61 0.70
CA VAL A 222 23.14 4.07 0.74
C VAL A 222 23.62 4.61 -0.61
N ASP A 223 24.52 3.89 -1.28
CA ASP A 223 25.19 4.34 -2.51
C ASP A 223 24.25 4.45 -3.73
N HIS A 224 23.09 3.78 -3.69
CA HIS A 224 22.24 3.63 -4.88
C HIS A 224 20.77 4.00 -4.65
N SER A 225 20.37 4.39 -3.44
CA SER A 225 18.94 4.65 -3.12
C SER A 225 18.03 3.48 -3.51
N ARG A 226 18.53 2.25 -3.35
CA ARG A 226 17.82 1.02 -3.72
C ARG A 226 17.61 0.14 -2.51
N LEU A 227 16.45 -0.52 -2.47
CA LEU A 227 16.06 -1.44 -1.42
C LEU A 227 16.75 -2.79 -1.57
N SER A 228 17.33 -3.27 -0.47
CA SER A 228 17.81 -4.65 -0.32
C SER A 228 16.76 -5.51 0.39
N HIS A 229 16.08 -4.96 1.40
CA HIS A 229 15.07 -5.67 2.18
C HIS A 229 13.83 -4.82 2.40
N LEU A 230 12.66 -5.42 2.29
CA LEU A 230 11.38 -4.79 2.58
C LEU A 230 10.49 -5.74 3.39
N VAL A 231 9.95 -5.26 4.51
CA VAL A 231 8.92 -5.95 5.28
C VAL A 231 7.68 -5.09 5.34
N LEU A 232 6.59 -5.53 4.71
CA LEU A 232 5.28 -4.91 4.79
C LEU A 232 4.41 -5.70 5.78
N ARG A 233 3.90 -5.03 6.81
CA ARG A 233 2.92 -5.57 7.74
C ARG A 233 1.63 -4.78 7.65
N THR A 234 0.54 -5.47 7.42
CA THR A 234 -0.79 -4.86 7.30
C THR A 234 -1.86 -5.88 7.68
N PRO A 235 -2.79 -5.54 8.60
CA PRO A 235 -3.82 -6.46 9.07
C PRO A 235 -5.01 -6.53 8.12
N VAL A 236 -4.84 -6.16 6.84
CA VAL A 236 -5.95 -6.02 5.88
C VAL A 236 -6.84 -7.25 5.79
N MET A 237 -6.25 -8.44 5.74
CA MET A 237 -7.01 -9.67 5.64
C MET A 237 -7.83 -9.93 6.92
N GLU A 238 -7.28 -9.61 8.09
CA GLU A 238 -8.01 -9.70 9.37
C GLU A 238 -9.12 -8.67 9.46
N LEU A 239 -8.85 -7.41 9.08
CA LEU A 239 -9.86 -6.34 9.06
C LEU A 239 -10.99 -6.64 8.07
N LEU A 240 -10.70 -7.25 6.92
CA LEU A 240 -11.73 -7.68 5.97
C LEU A 240 -12.60 -8.81 6.55
N ARG A 241 -12.01 -9.74 7.30
CA ARG A 241 -12.75 -10.85 7.95
C ARG A 241 -13.70 -10.37 9.03
N THR A 242 -13.28 -9.41 9.85
CA THR A 242 -14.07 -8.91 10.97
C THR A 242 -15.19 -7.96 10.55
N ARG A 243 -15.30 -7.60 9.26
CA ARG A 243 -16.41 -6.76 8.80
C ARG A 243 -17.73 -7.53 8.86
N PRO A 244 -18.81 -6.93 9.40
CA PRO A 244 -20.12 -7.59 9.50
C PRO A 244 -20.73 -7.92 8.13
N THR A 245 -20.32 -7.20 7.08
CA THR A 245 -20.78 -7.42 5.72
C THR A 245 -20.01 -8.51 4.97
N CYS A 246 -18.92 -9.02 5.54
CA CYS A 246 -18.08 -10.03 4.89
C CYS A 246 -18.76 -11.40 5.00
N PRO A 247 -19.09 -12.07 3.88
CA PRO A 247 -19.72 -13.40 3.93
C PRO A 247 -18.83 -14.45 4.59
N GLU A 248 -19.41 -15.40 5.32
CA GLU A 248 -18.68 -16.46 6.05
C GLU A 248 -17.70 -17.24 5.15
N ALA A 249 -18.11 -17.56 3.92
CA ALA A 249 -17.24 -18.25 2.96
C ALA A 249 -15.99 -17.42 2.62
N VAL A 250 -16.13 -16.10 2.45
CA VAL A 250 -15.00 -15.19 2.22
C VAL A 250 -14.12 -15.12 3.46
N GLN A 251 -14.71 -15.06 4.66
CA GLN A 251 -13.95 -15.06 5.91
C GLN A 251 -13.04 -16.30 6.02
N LYS A 252 -13.61 -17.49 5.86
CA LYS A 252 -12.86 -18.76 5.88
C LYS A 252 -11.79 -18.83 4.79
N CYS A 253 -12.07 -18.26 3.61
CA CYS A 253 -11.10 -18.20 2.53
C CYS A 253 -9.90 -17.31 2.87
N LEU A 254 -10.13 -16.16 3.52
CA LEU A 254 -9.07 -15.24 3.95
C LEU A 254 -8.22 -15.81 5.11
N GLU A 255 -8.76 -16.76 5.88
CA GLU A 255 -8.01 -17.50 6.93
C GLU A 255 -7.11 -18.59 6.34
N SER A 256 -7.54 -19.19 5.23
CA SER A 256 -6.81 -20.29 4.62
C SER A 256 -5.64 -19.77 3.79
N ARG A 257 -4.42 -19.94 4.32
CA ARG A 257 -3.18 -19.64 3.58
C ARG A 257 -3.15 -20.33 2.21
N GLU A 258 -3.64 -21.56 2.12
CA GLU A 258 -3.60 -22.33 0.88
C GLU A 258 -4.64 -21.84 -0.14
N ALA A 259 -5.83 -21.43 0.31
CA ALA A 259 -6.79 -20.77 -0.57
C ALA A 259 -6.22 -19.46 -1.15
N LEU A 260 -5.49 -18.67 -0.35
CA LEU A 260 -4.82 -17.45 -0.82
C LEU A 260 -3.66 -17.74 -1.79
N LYS A 261 -2.89 -18.82 -1.58
CA LYS A 261 -1.87 -19.24 -2.54
C LYS A 261 -2.48 -19.67 -3.88
N ILE A 262 -3.56 -20.44 -3.85
CA ILE A 262 -4.30 -20.84 -5.06
C ILE A 262 -4.85 -19.59 -5.76
N PHE A 263 -5.44 -18.65 -5.01
CA PHE A 263 -5.92 -17.37 -5.54
C PHE A 263 -4.82 -16.61 -6.29
N ALA A 264 -3.68 -16.39 -5.63
CA ALA A 264 -2.53 -15.72 -6.22
C ALA A 264 -2.06 -16.42 -7.50
N THR A 265 -2.04 -17.75 -7.50
CA THR A 265 -1.63 -18.56 -8.67
C THR A 265 -2.60 -18.38 -9.84
N LEU A 266 -3.91 -18.40 -9.59
CA LEU A 266 -4.93 -18.14 -10.61
C LEU A 266 -4.80 -16.71 -11.18
N ARG A 267 -4.53 -15.71 -10.31
CA ARG A 267 -4.28 -14.33 -10.76
C ARG A 267 -3.04 -14.23 -11.63
N ARG A 268 -1.96 -14.93 -11.29
CA ARG A 268 -0.74 -15.01 -12.12
C ARG A 268 -0.99 -15.66 -13.47
N ALA A 269 -1.89 -16.64 -13.53
CA ALA A 269 -2.34 -17.26 -14.78
C ALA A 269 -3.31 -16.38 -15.60
N GLY A 270 -3.58 -15.14 -15.16
CA GLY A 270 -4.45 -14.20 -15.87
C GLY A 270 -5.94 -14.47 -15.67
N VAL A 271 -6.33 -15.34 -14.74
CA VAL A 271 -7.75 -15.60 -14.45
C VAL A 271 -8.39 -14.34 -13.86
N LYS A 272 -9.51 -13.92 -14.44
CA LYS A 272 -10.27 -12.75 -14.01
C LYS A 272 -10.78 -12.92 -12.56
N PRO A 273 -10.63 -11.92 -11.68
CA PRO A 273 -11.05 -12.02 -10.27
C PRO A 273 -12.51 -12.40 -10.08
N GLU A 274 -13.39 -11.94 -10.97
CA GLU A 274 -14.84 -12.13 -10.88
C GLU A 274 -15.24 -13.60 -11.03
N LEU A 275 -14.38 -14.41 -11.65
CA LEU A 275 -14.59 -15.85 -11.82
C LEU A 275 -14.10 -16.66 -10.60
N ILE A 276 -13.31 -16.05 -9.72
CA ILE A 276 -12.71 -16.73 -8.56
C ILE A 276 -13.62 -16.51 -7.35
N THR A 277 -14.27 -17.57 -6.88
CA THR A 277 -15.16 -17.51 -5.71
C THR A 277 -14.55 -18.17 -4.48
N ALA A 278 -14.96 -17.75 -3.28
CA ALA A 278 -14.51 -18.35 -2.04
C ALA A 278 -14.82 -19.85 -1.95
N THR A 279 -16.00 -20.27 -2.42
CA THR A 279 -16.41 -21.68 -2.39
C THR A 279 -15.53 -22.56 -3.28
N THR A 280 -15.17 -22.07 -4.47
CA THR A 280 -14.24 -22.76 -5.38
C THR A 280 -12.86 -22.91 -4.74
N LEU A 281 -12.31 -21.83 -4.17
CA LEU A 281 -10.99 -21.88 -3.53
C LEU A 281 -10.95 -22.79 -2.30
N LEU A 282 -11.96 -22.70 -1.44
CA LEU A 282 -12.07 -23.57 -0.26
C LEU A 282 -12.26 -25.05 -0.64
N SER A 283 -12.87 -25.33 -1.78
CA SER A 283 -13.00 -26.69 -2.29
C SER A 283 -11.69 -27.20 -2.88
N ALA A 284 -10.96 -26.34 -3.60
CA ALA A 284 -9.65 -26.66 -4.17
C ALA A 284 -8.60 -26.86 -3.07
N SER A 285 -8.58 -26.00 -2.04
CA SER A 285 -7.63 -26.08 -0.92
C SER A 285 -7.78 -27.36 -0.08
N LYS A 286 -8.94 -28.01 -0.11
CA LYS A 286 -9.19 -29.30 0.55
C LYS A 286 -8.72 -30.51 -0.27
N ARG A 287 -8.47 -30.34 -1.57
CA ARG A 287 -8.15 -31.41 -2.53
C ARG A 287 -6.69 -31.32 -3.02
N ASP A 288 -5.84 -30.76 -2.16
CA ASP A 288 -4.49 -30.25 -2.42
C ASP A 288 -3.64 -31.03 -3.46
N PRO A 289 -3.44 -32.36 -3.36
CA PRO A 289 -2.53 -33.05 -4.28
C PRO A 289 -3.04 -33.10 -5.74
N ALA A 290 -4.34 -33.31 -5.96
CA ALA A 290 -4.89 -33.44 -7.30
C ALA A 290 -4.95 -32.09 -8.03
N TRP A 291 -5.22 -31.00 -7.29
CA TRP A 291 -5.26 -29.65 -7.86
C TRP A 291 -3.87 -29.11 -8.16
N MET A 292 -2.91 -29.31 -7.25
CA MET A 292 -1.53 -28.89 -7.52
C MET A 292 -0.95 -29.61 -8.74
N SER A 293 -1.24 -30.90 -8.92
CA SER A 293 -0.85 -31.64 -10.13
C SER A 293 -1.53 -31.09 -11.40
N ALA A 294 -2.85 -30.85 -11.36
CA ALA A 294 -3.59 -30.33 -12.52
C ALA A 294 -3.17 -28.91 -12.94
N LEU A 295 -2.70 -28.10 -11.98
CA LEU A 295 -2.20 -26.74 -12.23
C LEU A 295 -0.70 -26.70 -12.58
N GLY A 296 -0.03 -27.85 -12.64
CA GLY A 296 1.42 -27.92 -12.93
C GLY A 296 2.28 -27.29 -11.83
N ILE A 297 1.82 -27.33 -10.58
CA ILE A 297 2.52 -26.78 -9.41
C ILE A 297 3.47 -27.83 -8.77
N LEU A 298 3.27 -29.13 -9.08
CA LEU A 298 4.11 -30.26 -8.68
C LEU A 298 5.04 -30.71 -9.80
#